data_AF-A0AAW3MVP7-F1
#
_entry.id   AF-A0AAW3MVP7-F1
#
_cell.length_a   1.000
_cell.length_b   1.000
_cell.length_c   1.000
_cell.angle_alpha   90.00
_cell.angle_beta   90.00
_cell.angle_gamma   90.00
#
_symmetry.space_group_name_H-M   'P 1'
#
loop_
_entity.id
_entity.type
_entity.pdbx_description
1 polymer ?
#
loop_
_entity_poly.entity_id
_entity_poly.type
_entity_poly.pdbx_seq_one_letter_code
_entity_poly.pdbx_strand_id
1 'polypeptide(L)'
;MRPDAMGARKTEWVGVARYFVQPPLDPDSLEILAWKDTQTNEYRRFVIAGRIWTIAGFEAQGPARAAFHGNALVIEKCDESTMDFRVGSPSHRMPYRSIGLAPFGDLGKLDHVRIIATPGRLIITSCAGELGRQCRDENLWPTDTQHVVELVEALAQKRAPHEPSAKEVGCYSVPEGRRLQIQGRWLNQLGFKPGMKFGVTAVDGELRVELGVENGWSVTQHSPGSSKLYVPAQSLELLNADKVRVLGREGVLKLLPLAA
;
A
#
# COMPACT_ATOMS: atom_id res chain seq x y z
N MET A 1 -15.91 -47.11 -31.57
CA MET A 1 -14.65 -46.37 -31.33
C MET A 1 -15.02 -45.02 -30.73
N ARG A 2 -14.76 -44.84 -29.43
CA ARG A 2 -14.91 -43.54 -28.74
C ARG A 2 -13.54 -42.86 -28.81
N PRO A 3 -13.46 -41.54 -29.07
CA PRO A 3 -12.19 -40.86 -29.09
C PRO A 3 -11.64 -40.74 -27.66
N ASP A 4 -10.35 -41.02 -27.55
CA ASP A 4 -9.58 -41.07 -26.32
C ASP A 4 -9.65 -39.79 -25.50
N ALA A 5 -9.57 -40.00 -24.19
CA ALA A 5 -9.57 -39.01 -23.14
C ALA A 5 -8.57 -37.88 -23.44
N MET A 6 -9.08 -36.64 -23.44
CA MET A 6 -8.27 -35.43 -23.31
C MET A 6 -7.32 -35.61 -22.12
N GLY A 7 -6.02 -35.69 -22.42
CA GLY A 7 -4.96 -35.68 -21.42
C GLY A 7 -5.15 -34.50 -20.47
N ALA A 8 -5.07 -34.80 -19.17
CA ALA A 8 -5.12 -33.81 -18.10
C ALA A 8 -4.10 -32.70 -18.40
N ARG A 9 -4.61 -31.51 -18.77
CA ARG A 9 -3.78 -30.31 -18.92
C ARG A 9 -3.03 -30.10 -17.59
N LYS A 10 -1.70 -30.21 -17.61
CA LYS A 10 -0.86 -29.67 -16.55
C LYS A 10 -1.23 -28.20 -16.41
N THR A 11 -1.95 -27.86 -15.34
CA THR A 11 -2.38 -26.50 -15.06
C THR A 11 -1.15 -25.64 -14.73
N GLU A 12 -0.64 -24.94 -15.73
CA GLU A 12 0.47 -23.96 -15.64
C GLU A 12 0.23 -22.82 -14.65
N TRP A 13 -0.99 -22.74 -14.10
CA TRP A 13 -1.48 -21.65 -13.24
C TRP A 13 -1.59 -22.01 -11.76
N VAL A 14 -1.06 -23.17 -11.36
CA VAL A 14 -0.98 -23.54 -9.95
C VAL A 14 0.27 -22.92 -9.34
N GLY A 15 0.10 -22.02 -8.36
CA GLY A 15 1.20 -21.65 -7.48
C GLY A 15 1.52 -22.83 -6.57
N VAL A 16 2.68 -23.47 -6.77
CA VAL A 16 3.17 -24.52 -5.88
C VAL A 16 4.31 -23.93 -5.08
N ALA A 17 4.14 -23.91 -3.76
CA ALA A 17 5.20 -23.50 -2.84
C ALA A 17 6.38 -24.45 -2.92
N ARG A 18 7.59 -23.92 -2.75
CA ARG A 18 8.74 -24.79 -2.48
C ARG A 18 8.56 -25.40 -1.09
N TYR A 19 8.76 -26.71 -0.99
CA TYR A 19 8.64 -27.43 0.27
C TYR A 19 9.92 -27.23 1.11
N PHE A 20 10.08 -26.03 1.66
CA PHE A 20 11.05 -25.76 2.71
C PHE A 20 10.28 -25.54 4.00
N VAL A 21 10.51 -26.42 4.99
CA VAL A 21 9.86 -26.32 6.30
C VAL A 21 10.45 -25.12 7.03
N GLN A 22 9.66 -24.06 7.13
CA GLN A 22 9.93 -22.91 7.97
C GLN A 22 9.37 -23.14 9.39
N PRO A 23 9.88 -22.44 10.41
CA PRO A 23 9.27 -22.46 11.73
C PRO A 23 7.78 -22.08 11.67
N PRO A 24 6.94 -22.66 12.56
CA PRO A 24 5.54 -22.26 12.68
C PRO A 24 5.38 -20.77 12.87
N LEU A 25 4.31 -20.21 12.29
CA LEU A 25 3.94 -18.83 12.54
C LEU A 25 3.44 -18.68 13.98
N ASP A 26 3.91 -17.65 14.67
CA ASP A 26 3.36 -17.17 15.94
C ASP A 26 2.04 -16.43 15.67
N PRO A 27 0.89 -16.98 16.09
CA PRO A 27 -0.40 -16.37 15.85
C PRO A 27 -0.52 -14.95 16.44
N ASP A 28 -0.01 -14.73 17.65
CA ASP A 28 -0.16 -13.45 18.36
C ASP A 28 0.63 -12.29 17.73
N SER A 29 1.55 -12.62 16.82
CA SER A 29 2.34 -11.64 16.06
C SER A 29 1.63 -11.09 14.81
N LEU A 30 0.46 -11.62 14.44
CA LEU A 30 -0.17 -11.34 13.16
C LEU A 30 -1.20 -10.21 13.24
N GLU A 31 -0.99 -9.15 12.45
CA GLU A 31 -2.07 -8.20 12.13
C GLU A 31 -2.98 -8.82 11.06
N ILE A 32 -4.16 -9.31 11.48
CA ILE A 32 -5.20 -9.81 10.58
C ILE A 32 -6.00 -8.63 10.03
N LEU A 33 -6.00 -8.49 8.71
CA LEU A 33 -6.74 -7.42 8.02
C LEU A 33 -8.11 -7.91 7.60
N ALA A 34 -8.15 -9.11 7.02
CA ALA A 34 -9.37 -9.81 6.69
C ALA A 34 -9.14 -11.31 6.54
N TRP A 35 -10.19 -12.11 6.59
CA TRP A 35 -10.12 -13.55 6.34
C TRP A 35 -11.37 -14.09 5.67
N LYS A 36 -11.25 -15.24 5.00
CA LYS A 36 -12.40 -16.01 4.50
C LYS A 36 -12.11 -17.49 4.48
N ASP A 37 -13.17 -18.28 4.57
CA ASP A 37 -13.09 -19.71 4.33
C ASP A 37 -13.32 -20.01 2.84
N THR A 38 -12.69 -21.07 2.34
CA THR A 38 -12.83 -21.51 0.95
C THR A 38 -12.75 -23.03 0.88
N GLN A 39 -13.66 -23.61 0.10
CA GLN A 39 -13.67 -25.04 -0.17
C GLN A 39 -12.60 -25.41 -1.20
N THR A 40 -11.91 -26.52 -0.98
CA THR A 40 -11.01 -27.12 -1.97
C THR A 40 -11.77 -28.07 -2.88
N ASN A 41 -11.35 -28.17 -4.14
CA ASN A 41 -11.91 -29.16 -5.06
C ASN A 41 -11.32 -30.56 -4.81
N GLU A 42 -11.76 -31.55 -5.59
CA GLU A 42 -11.28 -32.94 -5.55
C GLU A 42 -9.76 -33.10 -5.72
N TYR A 43 -9.09 -32.11 -6.33
CA TYR A 43 -7.64 -32.07 -6.51
C TYR A 43 -6.90 -31.29 -5.41
N ARG A 44 -7.59 -30.93 -4.32
CA ARG A 44 -7.06 -30.11 -3.21
C ARG A 44 -6.54 -28.75 -3.69
N ARG A 45 -7.26 -28.17 -4.66
CA ARG A 45 -7.00 -26.85 -5.22
C ARG A 45 -8.15 -25.92 -4.95
N PHE A 46 -7.84 -24.64 -4.87
CA PHE A 46 -8.82 -23.58 -4.78
C PHE A 46 -8.29 -22.32 -5.48
N VAL A 47 -9.15 -21.33 -5.60
CA VAL A 47 -8.83 -20.05 -6.24
C VAL A 47 -8.88 -18.96 -5.19
N ILE A 48 -7.84 -18.13 -5.15
CA ILE A 48 -7.86 -16.86 -4.46
C ILE A 48 -7.99 -15.79 -5.54
N ALA A 49 -9.11 -15.07 -5.54
CA ALA A 49 -9.39 -14.01 -6.51
C ALA A 49 -9.77 -12.70 -5.80
N GLY A 50 -9.49 -11.59 -6.48
CA GLY A 50 -9.99 -10.27 -6.14
C GLY A 50 -9.16 -9.53 -5.10
N ARG A 51 -9.81 -8.56 -4.45
CA ARG A 51 -9.15 -7.53 -3.62
C ARG A 51 -8.52 -8.05 -2.33
N ILE A 52 -8.74 -9.32 -1.94
CA ILE A 52 -8.05 -9.92 -0.79
C ILE A 52 -6.53 -9.94 -0.99
N TRP A 53 -6.07 -10.12 -2.23
CA TRP A 53 -4.66 -9.96 -2.60
C TRP A 53 -4.20 -8.51 -2.39
N THR A 54 -5.00 -7.54 -2.84
CA THR A 54 -4.69 -6.12 -2.77
C THR A 54 -4.56 -5.64 -1.33
N ILE A 55 -5.45 -6.06 -0.43
CA ILE A 55 -5.33 -5.69 0.99
C ILE A 55 -4.13 -6.38 1.66
N ALA A 56 -3.72 -7.57 1.20
CA ALA A 56 -2.44 -8.15 1.60
C ALA A 56 -1.22 -7.44 0.96
N GLY A 57 -1.48 -6.42 0.14
CA GLY A 57 -0.49 -5.56 -0.51
C GLY A 57 -0.11 -5.99 -1.91
N PHE A 58 -0.56 -7.15 -2.41
CA PHE A 58 -0.14 -7.66 -3.71
C PHE A 58 -0.73 -6.85 -4.86
N GLU A 59 0.07 -6.72 -5.91
CA GLU A 59 -0.32 -6.11 -7.17
C GLU A 59 -0.62 -7.19 -8.21
N ALA A 60 -1.44 -6.85 -9.21
CA ALA A 60 -1.67 -7.73 -10.34
C ALA A 60 -0.35 -7.94 -11.12
N GLN A 61 -0.06 -9.18 -11.49
CA GLN A 61 1.18 -9.65 -12.10
C GLN A 61 2.44 -9.52 -11.22
N GLY A 62 2.29 -9.13 -9.95
CA GLY A 62 3.41 -9.05 -9.01
C GLY A 62 4.02 -10.42 -8.71
N PRO A 63 5.36 -10.51 -8.57
CA PRO A 63 6.05 -11.73 -8.16
C PRO A 63 5.67 -12.13 -6.73
N ALA A 64 5.39 -13.41 -6.53
CA ALA A 64 5.12 -14.00 -5.24
C ALA A 64 5.87 -15.33 -5.08
N ARG A 65 6.22 -15.61 -3.83
CA ARG A 65 6.77 -16.90 -3.41
C ARG A 65 5.84 -17.51 -2.38
N ALA A 66 5.85 -18.83 -2.28
CA ALA A 66 5.12 -19.51 -1.25
C ALA A 66 6.04 -20.42 -0.43
N ALA A 67 5.85 -20.42 0.88
CA ALA A 67 6.63 -21.21 1.83
C ALA A 67 5.71 -21.91 2.84
N PHE A 68 6.08 -23.12 3.25
CA PHE A 68 5.31 -23.88 4.22
C PHE A 68 5.90 -23.73 5.63
N HIS A 69 5.08 -23.21 6.55
CA HIS A 69 5.45 -22.92 7.94
C HIS A 69 4.87 -23.96 8.90
N GLY A 70 4.94 -25.26 8.57
CA GLY A 70 4.47 -26.36 9.44
C GLY A 70 2.95 -26.46 9.63
N ASN A 71 2.27 -25.37 10.02
CA ASN A 71 0.84 -25.25 10.28
C ASN A 71 0.10 -24.42 9.21
N ALA A 72 0.82 -23.78 8.30
CA ALA A 72 0.23 -22.91 7.28
C ALA A 72 1.10 -22.83 6.02
N LEU A 73 0.44 -22.58 4.90
CA LEU A 73 1.08 -22.15 3.66
C LEU A 73 1.05 -20.61 3.62
N VAL A 74 2.21 -19.98 3.52
CA VAL A 74 2.37 -18.53 3.49
C VAL A 74 2.78 -18.11 2.09
N ILE A 75 2.07 -17.14 1.52
CA ILE A 75 2.40 -16.49 0.26
C ILE A 75 2.88 -15.09 0.58
N GLU A 76 4.07 -14.72 0.11
CA GLU A 76 4.70 -13.42 0.34
C GLU A 76 5.07 -12.76 -0.97
N LYS A 77 5.14 -11.43 -0.97
CA LYS A 77 5.84 -10.70 -2.03
C LYS A 77 7.32 -11.08 -2.05
N CYS A 78 7.92 -11.07 -3.22
CA CYS A 78 9.34 -11.35 -3.39
C CYS A 78 9.87 -10.67 -4.65
N ASP A 79 11.18 -10.72 -4.84
CA ASP A 79 11.78 -10.30 -6.11
C ASP A 79 11.60 -11.38 -7.18
N GLU A 80 11.60 -10.98 -8.46
CA GLU A 80 11.42 -11.90 -9.59
C GLU A 80 12.43 -13.05 -9.62
N SER A 81 13.66 -12.82 -9.12
CA SER A 81 14.71 -13.84 -9.03
C SER A 81 14.38 -15.00 -8.08
N THR A 82 13.46 -14.79 -7.14
CA THR A 82 13.08 -15.77 -6.11
C THR A 82 11.62 -16.20 -6.21
N MET A 83 10.90 -15.75 -7.24
CA MET A 83 9.47 -16.01 -7.38
C MET A 83 9.18 -17.48 -7.68
N ASP A 84 8.05 -17.96 -7.16
CA ASP A 84 7.45 -19.23 -7.57
C ASP A 84 6.37 -18.98 -8.63
N PHE A 85 5.69 -17.82 -8.56
CA PHE A 85 4.65 -17.46 -9.51
C PHE A 85 4.35 -15.95 -9.50
N ARG A 86 3.56 -15.50 -10.48
CA ARG A 86 2.95 -14.15 -10.49
C ARG A 86 1.51 -14.20 -10.02
N VAL A 87 1.11 -13.21 -9.21
CA VAL A 87 -0.27 -13.03 -8.76
C VAL A 87 -1.10 -12.44 -9.89
N GLY A 88 -1.76 -13.28 -10.66
CA GLY A 88 -2.59 -12.87 -11.78
C GLY A 88 -2.75 -13.96 -12.82
N SER A 89 -3.59 -13.67 -13.80
CA SER A 89 -3.78 -14.46 -15.01
C SER A 89 -3.89 -13.49 -16.20
N PRO A 90 -3.35 -13.81 -17.38
CA PRO A 90 -3.52 -12.99 -18.58
C PRO A 90 -4.99 -12.69 -18.92
N SER A 91 -5.91 -13.56 -18.47
CA SER A 91 -7.35 -13.45 -18.72
C SER A 91 -8.10 -12.61 -17.68
N HIS A 92 -7.45 -12.12 -16.62
CA HIS A 92 -8.10 -11.43 -15.51
C HIS A 92 -7.41 -10.11 -15.17
N ARG A 93 -8.17 -9.02 -15.11
CA ARG A 93 -7.66 -7.70 -14.67
C ARG A 93 -7.39 -7.63 -13.16
N MET A 94 -8.05 -8.48 -12.37
CA MET A 94 -7.91 -8.52 -10.92
C MET A 94 -6.88 -9.59 -10.50
N PRO A 95 -6.17 -9.38 -9.36
CA PRO A 95 -5.31 -10.39 -8.76
C PRO A 95 -6.00 -11.74 -8.62
N TYR A 96 -5.34 -12.79 -9.08
CA TYR A 96 -5.91 -14.12 -9.23
C TYR A 96 -4.81 -15.19 -9.16
N ARG A 97 -5.02 -16.25 -8.38
CA ARG A 97 -4.19 -17.46 -8.48
C ARG A 97 -4.94 -18.71 -8.05
N SER A 98 -4.69 -19.82 -8.74
CA SER A 98 -5.04 -21.14 -8.25
C SER A 98 -3.92 -21.68 -7.37
N ILE A 99 -4.27 -22.13 -6.17
CA ILE A 99 -3.32 -22.67 -5.19
C ILE A 99 -3.61 -24.17 -5.01
N GLY A 100 -2.56 -24.98 -5.07
CA GLY A 100 -2.67 -26.43 -4.84
C GLY A 100 -2.05 -26.80 -3.50
N LEU A 101 -2.79 -27.55 -2.68
CA LEU A 101 -2.36 -27.92 -1.33
C LEU A 101 -1.84 -29.34 -1.18
N ALA A 102 -2.04 -30.20 -2.18
CA ALA A 102 -1.68 -31.62 -2.12
C ALA A 102 -0.28 -31.93 -1.57
N PRO A 103 0.78 -31.12 -1.83
CA PRO A 103 2.11 -31.37 -1.26
C PRO A 103 2.27 -31.07 0.25
N PHE A 104 1.34 -30.38 0.90
CA PHE A 104 1.52 -29.80 2.24
C PHE A 104 0.90 -30.61 3.38
N GLY A 105 1.20 -31.92 3.43
CA GLY A 105 0.84 -32.78 4.56
C GLY A 105 -0.64 -32.71 4.93
N ASP A 106 -0.94 -32.43 6.22
CA ASP A 106 -2.31 -32.37 6.72
C ASP A 106 -3.12 -31.20 6.14
N LEU A 107 -2.48 -30.07 5.81
CA LEU A 107 -3.13 -28.97 5.11
C LEU A 107 -3.64 -29.43 3.73
N GLY A 108 -2.89 -30.31 3.06
CA GLY A 108 -3.24 -30.92 1.78
C GLY A 108 -4.41 -31.90 1.83
N LYS A 109 -4.89 -32.28 3.02
CA LYS A 109 -6.02 -33.21 3.20
C LYS A 109 -7.35 -32.49 3.44
N LEU A 110 -7.33 -31.17 3.69
CA LEU A 110 -8.50 -30.41 4.09
C LEU A 110 -9.44 -30.10 2.93
N ASP A 111 -10.74 -30.28 3.17
CA ASP A 111 -11.81 -29.88 2.25
C ASP A 111 -12.10 -28.37 2.35
N HIS A 112 -11.78 -27.75 3.49
CA HIS A 112 -11.96 -26.32 3.74
C HIS A 112 -10.69 -25.74 4.34
N VAL A 113 -10.31 -24.57 3.85
CA VAL A 113 -9.19 -23.79 4.38
C VAL A 113 -9.60 -22.37 4.66
N ARG A 114 -8.90 -21.75 5.62
CA ARG A 114 -9.01 -20.33 5.91
C ARG A 114 -7.88 -19.58 5.22
N ILE A 115 -8.25 -18.56 4.46
CA ILE A 115 -7.34 -17.60 3.85
C ILE A 115 -7.35 -16.34 4.71
N ILE A 116 -6.19 -15.96 5.21
CA ILE A 116 -6.00 -14.79 6.09
C ILE A 116 -5.11 -13.79 5.36
N ALA A 117 -5.57 -12.55 5.23
CA ALA A 117 -4.79 -11.45 4.70
C ALA A 117 -4.11 -10.69 5.85
N THR A 118 -2.79 -10.58 5.76
CA THR A 118 -1.96 -9.76 6.67
C THR A 118 -1.11 -8.79 5.85
N PRO A 119 -0.48 -7.77 6.45
CA PRO A 119 0.39 -6.86 5.71
C PRO A 119 1.51 -7.61 4.99
N GLY A 120 1.50 -7.57 3.64
CA GLY A 120 2.52 -8.17 2.79
C GLY A 120 2.38 -9.68 2.53
N ARG A 121 1.39 -10.36 3.14
CA ARG A 121 1.27 -11.83 3.08
C ARG A 121 -0.17 -12.31 3.00
N LEU A 122 -0.35 -13.47 2.37
CA LEU A 122 -1.54 -14.31 2.55
C LEU A 122 -1.15 -15.58 3.28
N ILE A 123 -1.94 -15.99 4.27
CA ILE A 123 -1.73 -17.21 5.05
C ILE A 123 -2.92 -18.13 4.77
N ILE A 124 -2.63 -19.39 4.42
CA ILE A 124 -3.60 -20.44 4.18
C ILE A 124 -3.41 -21.50 5.24
N THR A 125 -4.44 -21.73 6.05
CA THR A 125 -4.37 -22.63 7.21
C THR A 125 -5.68 -23.39 7.43
N SER A 126 -5.70 -24.28 8.41
CA SER A 126 -6.91 -24.97 8.86
C SER A 126 -7.85 -24.01 9.59
N CYS A 127 -9.15 -24.08 9.31
CA CYS A 127 -10.18 -23.30 10.01
C CYS A 127 -10.20 -23.58 11.53
N ALA A 128 -9.93 -24.83 11.93
CA ALA A 128 -9.91 -25.27 13.33
C ALA A 128 -8.53 -25.13 14.01
N GLY A 129 -7.49 -24.78 13.24
CA GLY A 129 -6.14 -24.60 13.75
C GLY A 129 -6.02 -23.34 14.62
N GLU A 130 -4.89 -23.22 15.32
CA GLU A 130 -4.60 -22.09 16.20
C GLU A 130 -4.71 -20.73 15.48
N LEU A 131 -4.04 -20.60 14.32
CA LEU A 131 -4.15 -19.43 13.44
C LEU A 131 -5.59 -19.18 12.97
N GLY A 132 -6.32 -20.25 12.65
CA GLY A 132 -7.71 -20.16 12.21
C GLY A 132 -8.62 -19.57 13.29
N ARG A 133 -8.43 -19.98 14.56
CA ARG A 133 -9.24 -19.52 15.70
C ARG A 133 -9.02 -18.07 16.11
N GLN A 134 -7.91 -17.45 15.70
CA GLN A 134 -7.67 -16.02 15.96
C GLN A 134 -8.48 -15.09 15.06
N CYS A 135 -9.02 -15.61 13.96
CA CYS A 135 -9.83 -14.83 13.03
C CYS A 135 -11.20 -14.51 13.65
N ARG A 136 -11.43 -13.22 13.93
CA ARG A 136 -12.69 -12.70 14.49
C ARG A 136 -13.64 -12.25 13.39
N ASP A 137 -14.95 -12.29 13.64
CA ASP A 137 -15.98 -11.91 12.66
C ASP A 137 -15.86 -10.45 12.18
N GLU A 138 -15.29 -9.56 12.99
CA GLU A 138 -15.00 -8.17 12.61
C GLU A 138 -14.02 -8.05 11.43
N ASN A 139 -13.22 -9.09 11.18
CA ASN A 139 -12.30 -9.18 10.06
C ASN A 139 -12.81 -10.12 8.95
N LEU A 140 -14.06 -10.59 9.01
CA LEU A 140 -14.58 -11.47 7.97
C LEU A 140 -14.63 -10.73 6.62
N TRP A 141 -14.13 -11.36 5.57
CA TRP A 141 -14.16 -10.81 4.22
C TRP A 141 -15.61 -10.68 3.75
N PRO A 142 -16.04 -9.49 3.30
CA PRO A 142 -17.43 -9.29 2.89
C PRO A 142 -17.79 -10.10 1.64
N THR A 143 -19.06 -10.48 1.54
CA THR A 143 -19.58 -11.30 0.44
C THR A 143 -20.09 -10.46 -0.73
N ASP A 144 -20.45 -9.21 -0.50
CA ASP A 144 -20.91 -8.27 -1.53
C ASP A 144 -19.84 -7.24 -1.90
N THR A 145 -20.04 -6.62 -3.06
CA THR A 145 -19.04 -5.72 -3.65
C THR A 145 -18.92 -4.39 -2.89
N GLN A 146 -20.02 -3.89 -2.31
CA GLN A 146 -20.02 -2.58 -1.65
C GLN A 146 -19.15 -2.62 -0.39
N HIS A 147 -19.38 -3.58 0.50
CA HIS A 147 -18.59 -3.69 1.73
C HIS A 147 -17.12 -4.06 1.43
N VAL A 148 -16.83 -4.77 0.33
CA VAL A 148 -15.44 -4.98 -0.13
C VAL A 148 -14.76 -3.67 -0.49
N VAL A 149 -15.47 -2.73 -1.13
CA VAL A 149 -14.92 -1.40 -1.45
C VAL A 149 -14.65 -0.61 -0.17
N GLU A 150 -15.64 -0.55 0.73
CA GLU A 150 -15.53 0.17 2.02
C GLU A 150 -14.36 -0.36 2.87
N LEU A 151 -14.20 -1.69 2.97
CA LEU A 151 -13.08 -2.31 3.69
C LEU A 151 -11.73 -1.92 3.08
N VAL A 152 -11.63 -1.95 1.75
CA VAL A 152 -10.38 -1.60 1.05
C VAL A 152 -10.03 -0.13 1.27
N GLU A 153 -11.01 0.76 1.24
CA GLU A 153 -10.82 2.19 1.50
C GLU A 153 -10.42 2.46 2.96
N ALA A 154 -11.10 1.83 3.92
CA ALA A 154 -10.76 1.96 5.35
C ALA A 154 -9.34 1.47 5.64
N LEU A 155 -8.92 0.34 5.06
CA LEU A 155 -7.57 -0.17 5.19
C LEU A 155 -6.54 0.72 4.48
N ALA A 156 -6.88 1.30 3.33
CA ALA A 156 -6.02 2.26 2.63
C ALA A 156 -5.83 3.54 3.46
N GLN A 157 -6.88 4.05 4.12
CA GLN A 157 -6.79 5.20 5.02
C GLN A 157 -5.94 4.89 6.27
N LYS A 158 -6.08 3.69 6.85
CA LYS A 158 -5.25 3.24 7.99
C LYS A 158 -3.77 3.10 7.63
N ARG A 159 -3.47 2.72 6.37
CA ARG A 159 -2.11 2.46 5.86
C ARG A 159 -1.45 3.64 5.19
N ALA A 160 -2.22 4.61 4.73
CA ALA A 160 -1.67 5.88 4.32
C ALA A 160 -0.76 6.34 5.46
N PRO A 161 0.50 6.73 5.19
CA PRO A 161 1.29 7.40 6.21
C PRO A 161 0.37 8.46 6.80
N HIS A 162 0.20 8.46 8.13
CA HIS A 162 -0.35 9.63 8.80
C HIS A 162 0.65 10.75 8.53
N GLU A 163 0.55 11.35 7.34
CA GLU A 163 1.28 12.54 7.04
C GLU A 163 0.81 13.53 8.10
N PRO A 164 1.70 14.05 8.97
CA PRO A 164 1.28 14.92 10.04
C PRO A 164 0.46 16.05 9.42
N SER A 165 -0.77 16.24 9.94
CA SER A 165 -1.72 17.21 9.42
C SER A 165 -1.02 18.56 9.28
N ALA A 166 -0.99 19.10 8.05
CA ALA A 166 -0.37 20.38 7.78
C ALA A 166 -1.16 21.46 8.52
N LYS A 167 -0.51 22.18 9.43
CA LYS A 167 -1.13 23.23 10.23
C LYS A 167 -1.04 24.55 9.48
N GLU A 168 -2.07 25.39 9.60
CA GLU A 168 -1.95 26.75 9.09
C GLU A 168 -0.88 27.51 9.88
N VAL A 169 0.12 28.02 9.17
CA VAL A 169 1.30 28.69 9.74
C VAL A 169 1.40 30.16 9.34
N GLY A 170 0.57 30.61 8.41
CA GLY A 170 0.48 32.02 8.04
C GLY A 170 -0.39 32.28 6.82
N CYS A 171 -0.65 33.56 6.59
CA CYS A 171 -1.32 34.10 5.42
C CYS A 171 -0.46 35.22 4.83
N TYR A 172 -0.31 35.23 3.50
CA TYR A 172 0.56 36.18 2.81
C TYR A 172 -0.15 36.80 1.61
N SER A 173 0.07 38.09 1.38
CA SER A 173 -0.31 38.74 0.12
C SER A 173 0.66 38.32 -0.99
N VAL A 174 0.13 37.93 -2.14
CA VAL A 174 0.92 37.59 -3.33
C VAL A 174 1.34 38.90 -4.00
N PRO A 175 2.66 39.19 -4.10
CA PRO A 175 3.12 40.43 -4.70
C PRO A 175 3.11 40.32 -6.23
N GLU A 176 2.52 41.30 -6.92
CA GLU A 176 2.42 41.33 -8.38
C GLU A 176 3.80 41.29 -9.05
N GLY A 177 4.00 40.35 -9.97
CA GLY A 177 5.24 40.19 -10.76
C GLY A 177 6.51 39.92 -9.93
N ARG A 178 6.37 39.60 -8.64
CA ARG A 178 7.50 39.44 -7.71
C ARG A 178 7.42 38.10 -6.97
N ARG A 179 8.59 37.65 -6.51
CA ARG A 179 8.70 36.48 -5.63
C ARG A 179 8.03 36.75 -4.27
N LEU A 180 7.31 35.76 -3.75
CA LEU A 180 6.75 35.81 -2.40
C LEU A 180 7.81 35.39 -1.38
N GLN A 181 8.07 36.24 -0.39
CA GLN A 181 8.93 35.91 0.74
C GLN A 181 8.12 35.27 1.86
N ILE A 182 8.45 34.03 2.20
CA ILE A 182 7.90 33.33 3.38
C ILE A 182 8.98 33.30 4.44
N GLN A 183 8.65 33.73 5.66
CA GLN A 183 9.58 33.76 6.78
C GLN A 183 8.88 33.47 8.10
N GLY A 184 9.60 32.86 9.02
CA GLY A 184 9.12 32.58 10.38
C GLY A 184 10.00 31.58 11.11
N ARG A 185 9.96 31.59 12.44
CA ARG A 185 10.64 30.58 13.28
C ARG A 185 10.09 29.17 13.04
N TRP A 186 8.81 29.07 12.68
CA TRP A 186 8.14 27.81 12.37
C TRP A 186 8.76 27.10 11.17
N LEU A 187 9.39 27.81 10.21
CA LEU A 187 10.09 27.16 9.10
C LEU A 187 11.19 26.21 9.59
N ASN A 188 11.95 26.62 10.61
CA ASN A 188 12.98 25.77 11.22
C ASN A 188 12.39 24.54 11.93
N GLN A 189 11.23 24.71 12.58
CA GLN A 189 10.51 23.60 13.24
C GLN A 189 9.99 22.59 12.21
N LEU A 190 9.68 23.05 11.00
CA LEU A 190 9.28 22.22 9.87
C LEU A 190 10.47 21.72 9.03
N GLY A 191 11.71 21.89 9.50
CA GLY A 191 12.91 21.38 8.81
C GLY A 191 13.50 22.31 7.75
N PHE A 192 12.86 23.43 7.40
CA PHE A 192 13.38 24.42 6.45
C PHE A 192 14.50 25.25 7.10
N LYS A 193 15.70 24.67 7.16
CA LYS A 193 16.91 25.27 7.73
C LYS A 193 17.76 25.95 6.63
N PRO A 194 18.50 27.02 6.95
CA PRO A 194 19.37 27.67 5.97
C PRO A 194 20.35 26.68 5.32
N GLY A 195 20.52 26.78 4.00
CA GLY A 195 21.35 25.86 3.21
C GLY A 195 20.61 24.65 2.64
N MET A 196 19.43 24.31 3.15
CA MET A 196 18.59 23.27 2.56
C MET A 196 18.05 23.70 1.19
N LYS A 197 17.88 22.71 0.32
CA LYS A 197 17.30 22.89 -1.02
C LYS A 197 15.83 22.52 -1.03
N PHE A 198 15.04 23.30 -1.74
CA PHE A 198 13.61 23.07 -1.91
C PHE A 198 13.16 23.25 -3.36
N GLY A 199 12.14 22.50 -3.74
CA GLY A 199 11.44 22.61 -5.02
C GLY A 199 10.07 23.25 -4.83
N VAL A 200 9.49 23.74 -5.93
CA VAL A 200 8.13 24.26 -5.98
C VAL A 200 7.41 23.55 -7.11
N THR A 201 6.30 22.89 -6.82
CA THR A 201 5.47 22.18 -7.78
C THR A 201 4.02 22.64 -7.67
N ALA A 202 3.33 22.73 -8.80
CA ALA A 202 1.90 23.01 -8.82
C ALA A 202 1.14 21.70 -8.94
N VAL A 203 0.14 21.50 -8.07
CA VAL A 203 -0.73 20.32 -8.06
C VAL A 203 -2.14 20.81 -7.75
N ASP A 204 -3.12 20.50 -8.59
CA ASP A 204 -4.56 20.70 -8.31
C ASP A 204 -4.95 22.05 -7.65
N GLY A 205 -4.42 23.16 -8.15
CA GLY A 205 -4.74 24.51 -7.63
C GLY A 205 -4.03 24.90 -6.33
N GLU A 206 -3.05 24.12 -5.88
CA GLU A 206 -2.11 24.47 -4.82
C GLU A 206 -0.65 24.52 -5.33
N LEU A 207 0.21 25.28 -4.64
CA LEU A 207 1.65 25.12 -4.78
C LEU A 207 2.21 24.36 -3.59
N ARG A 208 2.97 23.31 -3.89
CA ARG A 208 3.72 22.54 -2.91
C ARG A 208 5.18 22.97 -2.93
N VAL A 209 5.70 23.31 -1.76
CA VAL A 209 7.10 23.64 -1.52
C VAL A 209 7.71 22.50 -0.71
N GLU A 210 8.72 21.82 -1.24
CA GLU A 210 9.23 20.56 -0.67
C GLU A 210 10.74 20.54 -0.55
N LEU A 211 11.26 20.15 0.62
CA LEU A 211 12.68 19.99 0.87
C LEU A 211 13.27 18.74 0.19
N GLY A 212 14.59 18.72 0.01
CA GLY A 212 15.32 17.51 -0.37
C GLY A 212 15.45 17.30 -1.88
N VAL A 213 15.14 18.31 -2.68
CA VAL A 213 15.41 18.27 -4.13
C VAL A 213 16.87 18.60 -4.41
N GLU A 214 17.49 17.90 -5.37
CA GLU A 214 18.92 18.10 -5.71
C GLU A 214 19.18 19.47 -6.35
N ASN A 215 18.31 19.90 -7.28
CA ASN A 215 18.46 21.13 -8.07
C ASN A 215 17.42 22.19 -7.69
N GLY A 216 17.31 22.50 -6.40
CA GLY A 216 16.32 23.44 -5.85
C GLY A 216 16.82 24.84 -5.54
N TRP A 217 15.87 25.69 -5.17
CA TRP A 217 16.12 26.97 -4.52
C TRP A 217 16.63 26.74 -3.09
N SER A 218 17.43 27.68 -2.57
CA SER A 218 17.99 27.56 -1.22
C SER A 218 17.10 28.26 -0.19
N VAL A 219 16.89 27.59 0.94
CA VAL A 219 16.43 28.24 2.18
C VAL A 219 17.57 29.13 2.68
N THR A 220 17.24 30.37 3.07
CA THR A 220 18.22 31.37 3.55
C THR A 220 17.86 31.84 4.95
N GLN A 221 18.82 32.45 5.63
CA GLN A 221 18.60 33.01 6.94
C GLN A 221 17.98 34.42 6.82
N HIS A 222 16.92 34.69 7.59
CA HIS A 222 16.39 36.04 7.75
C HIS A 222 17.05 36.78 8.92
N SER A 223 17.13 36.10 10.06
CA SER A 223 17.73 36.58 11.31
C SER A 223 18.24 35.37 12.13
N PRO A 224 19.02 35.56 13.22
CA PRO A 224 19.43 34.45 14.09
C PRO A 224 18.24 33.58 14.52
N GLY A 225 18.27 32.29 14.17
CA GLY A 225 17.19 31.35 14.48
C GLY A 225 15.91 31.46 13.62
N SER A 226 15.88 32.31 12.58
CA SER A 226 14.74 32.43 11.66
C SER A 226 15.15 32.18 10.20
N SER A 227 14.46 31.25 9.55
CA SER A 227 14.60 30.98 8.13
C SER A 227 13.67 31.86 7.29
N LYS A 228 14.03 31.99 6.01
CA LYS A 228 13.18 32.51 4.95
C LYS A 228 13.41 31.75 3.65
N LEU A 229 12.39 31.72 2.81
CA LEU A 229 12.46 31.20 1.45
C LEU A 229 11.66 32.11 0.50
N TYR A 230 11.95 31.97 -0.79
CA TYR A 230 11.29 32.75 -1.84
C TYR A 230 10.58 31.82 -2.82
N VAL A 231 9.26 31.94 -2.91
CA VAL A 231 8.48 31.25 -3.94
C VAL A 231 8.57 32.07 -5.24
N PRO A 232 8.99 31.49 -6.38
CA PRO A 232 9.14 32.21 -7.64
C PRO A 232 7.83 32.84 -8.13
N ALA A 233 7.93 34.00 -8.78
CA ALA A 233 6.77 34.69 -9.35
C ALA A 233 6.01 33.80 -10.35
N GLN A 234 6.74 33.07 -11.19
CA GLN A 234 6.15 32.19 -12.21
C GLN A 234 5.30 31.06 -11.59
N SER A 235 5.68 30.58 -10.40
CA SER A 235 4.88 29.58 -9.68
C SER A 235 3.61 30.21 -9.11
N LEU A 236 3.71 31.43 -8.57
CA LEU A 236 2.57 32.14 -7.96
C LEU A 236 1.50 32.51 -8.97
N GLU A 237 1.87 32.83 -10.21
CA GLU A 237 0.94 33.08 -11.32
C GLU A 237 -0.03 31.92 -11.55
N LEU A 238 0.38 30.68 -11.26
CA LEU A 238 -0.46 29.47 -11.40
C LEU A 238 -1.60 29.40 -10.37
N LEU A 239 -1.49 30.11 -9.24
CA LEU A 239 -2.53 30.14 -8.22
C LEU A 239 -3.66 31.13 -8.53
N ASN A 240 -3.38 32.14 -9.36
CA ASN A 240 -4.32 33.21 -9.71
C ASN A 240 -5.05 33.80 -8.48
N ALA A 241 -4.30 34.20 -7.46
CA ALA A 241 -4.84 34.66 -6.17
C ALA A 241 -4.04 35.83 -5.58
N ASP A 242 -4.74 36.80 -4.98
CA ASP A 242 -4.11 37.96 -4.32
C ASP A 242 -3.53 37.62 -2.95
N LYS A 243 -4.04 36.56 -2.33
CA LYS A 243 -3.61 36.07 -1.01
C LYS A 243 -3.52 34.56 -1.03
N VAL A 244 -2.56 34.04 -0.26
CA VAL A 244 -2.39 32.61 -0.02
C VAL A 244 -2.35 32.33 1.47
N ARG A 245 -3.03 31.26 1.88
CA ARG A 245 -2.80 30.63 3.18
C ARG A 245 -1.71 29.57 3.04
N VAL A 246 -0.86 29.45 4.03
CA VAL A 246 0.25 28.50 4.07
C VAL A 246 -0.04 27.45 5.11
N LEU A 247 -0.16 26.20 4.66
CA LEU A 247 -0.23 25.03 5.53
C LEU A 247 1.14 24.37 5.57
N GLY A 248 1.70 24.16 6.77
CA GLY A 248 3.04 23.64 6.96
C GLY A 248 3.06 22.33 7.74
N ARG A 249 3.92 21.42 7.31
CA ARG A 249 4.37 20.24 8.06
C ARG A 249 5.86 20.02 7.81
N GLU A 250 6.45 19.03 8.48
CA GLU A 250 7.87 18.72 8.30
C GLU A 250 8.21 18.48 6.82
N GLY A 251 9.18 19.24 6.30
CA GLY A 251 9.68 19.16 4.94
C GLY A 251 8.78 19.73 3.84
N VAL A 252 7.52 20.11 4.14
CA VAL A 252 6.53 20.47 3.11
C VAL A 252 5.69 21.68 3.53
N LEU A 253 5.54 22.64 2.62
CA LEU A 253 4.53 23.70 2.69
C LEU A 253 3.53 23.57 1.54
N LYS A 254 2.26 23.86 1.80
CA LYS A 254 1.21 24.02 0.81
C LYS A 254 0.75 25.46 0.81
N LEU A 255 0.75 26.10 -0.35
CA LEU A 255 0.17 27.42 -0.57
C LEU A 255 -1.15 27.23 -1.30
N LEU A 256 -2.22 27.65 -0.65
CA LEU A 256 -3.57 27.57 -1.18
C LEU A 256 -4.11 28.98 -1.41
N PRO A 257 -4.82 29.24 -2.51
CA PRO A 257 -5.58 30.48 -2.69
C PRO A 257 -6.48 30.73 -1.48
N LEU A 258 -6.41 31.93 -0.93
CA LEU A 258 -7.42 32.40 0.02
C LEU A 258 -8.50 33.08 -0.80
N ALA A 259 -9.71 32.52 -0.81
CA ALA A 259 -10.85 33.14 -1.48
C ALA A 259 -11.04 34.58 -0.94
N ALA A 260 -11.28 35.51 -1.86
CA ALA A 260 -11.55 36.92 -1.56
C ALA A 260 -12.88 37.10 -0.82
#